data_AF-A0AAV5VX57-F1
#
_entry.id   AF-A0AAV5VX57-F1
#
_cell.length_a   1.000
_cell.length_b   1.000
_cell.length_c   1.000
_cell.angle_alpha   90.00
_cell.angle_beta   90.00
_cell.angle_gamma   90.00
#
_symmetry.space_group_name_H-M   'P 1'
#
loop_
_entity.id
_entity.type
_entity.pdbx_description
1 polymer ?
#
loop_
_entity_poly.entity_id
_entity_poly.type
_entity_poly.pdbx_seq_one_letter_code
_entity_poly.pdbx_strand_id
1 'polypeptide(L)'
;RVGRPLQDMVITRRGKDKLKEAGDQIEESSKIDKQSIIPAPSWNAKLNIDWRNDVGKTVFMRMLHWGPLIALFLIFYIGFVAATLALSWWPISTVGGFVHFSIFLFWNYSTLNNFLKAAFIGGGYLTKEWTPDVVTLFIQSDMAGHHTCSLQEELDSHLQYCSQCKGYKAPRAHHCSKCQRCVLKMDHHCPWINNCVGHRNHAYFVIFLASASTGCMHACVIIATSIYHGLNLTWYNRYAAKDSYPVVHLTISWFLVSVLAAALAAGVSVAVGILMGIQLKGIYKGMTALEDYIVSKAEHSREEEEEEGIEVTPFVFPYDLGWKSNMKEIFSGWGTAHGNGIWWPIRNGTDQFTLTKEQLRQKVAKRERARMVKIIHSYPGGWWRSIFVGIRVFLCQPISEEARVKIEMEELWMVTRGQKHWLYGKKVVSDGEESTKGWFPRRYADIVSDNENDSTSQLTIASTSQSSTEKSE
;
A
#
# COMPACT_ATOMS: atom_id res chain seq x y z
N ARG A 1 -24.20 21.84 25.96
CA ARG A 1 -23.81 21.35 27.31
C ARG A 1 -23.05 20.05 27.11
N VAL A 2 -21.74 20.09 27.29
CA VAL A 2 -20.85 18.92 27.16
C VAL A 2 -20.37 18.54 28.56
N GLY A 3 -20.34 17.25 28.85
CA GLY A 3 -19.57 16.66 29.93
C GLY A 3 -20.37 15.77 30.89
N ARG A 4 -20.16 14.46 30.82
CA ARG A 4 -19.71 13.59 31.94
C ARG A 4 -19.39 12.16 31.47
N PRO A 5 -18.60 11.39 32.26
CA PRO A 5 -17.58 10.48 31.74
C PRO A 5 -17.96 8.99 31.82
N LEU A 6 -17.22 8.19 31.04
CA LEU A 6 -17.15 6.73 31.11
C LEU A 6 -16.56 6.27 32.44
N GLN A 7 -17.32 5.51 33.23
CA GLN A 7 -16.77 4.55 34.18
C GLN A 7 -17.79 3.43 34.48
N ASP A 8 -17.23 2.21 34.52
CA ASP A 8 -17.72 0.98 35.16
C ASP A 8 -18.85 0.18 34.49
N MET A 9 -18.51 -0.54 33.41
CA MET A 9 -19.25 -1.74 33.00
C MET A 9 -18.84 -2.92 33.89
N VAL A 10 -19.64 -3.17 34.92
CA VAL A 10 -19.59 -4.41 35.72
C VAL A 10 -20.05 -5.57 34.84
N ILE A 11 -19.11 -6.41 34.39
CA ILE A 11 -19.44 -7.65 33.66
C ILE A 11 -20.11 -8.61 34.64
N THR A 12 -21.43 -8.74 34.53
CA THR A 12 -22.22 -9.70 35.31
C THR A 12 -21.76 -11.14 35.04
N ARG A 13 -21.94 -12.07 36.00
CA ARG A 13 -21.62 -13.51 35.83
C ARG A 13 -22.18 -14.10 34.54
N ARG A 14 -23.39 -13.66 34.14
CA ARG A 14 -24.07 -14.03 32.89
C ARG A 14 -23.33 -13.57 31.62
N GLY A 15 -22.56 -12.49 31.70
CA GLY A 15 -21.68 -12.03 30.63
C GLY A 15 -20.38 -12.83 30.52
N LYS A 16 -19.85 -13.36 31.64
CA LYS A 16 -18.70 -14.27 31.63
C LYS A 16 -19.05 -15.64 31.06
N ASP A 17 -20.22 -16.16 31.37
CA ASP A 17 -20.68 -17.46 30.83
C ASP A 17 -20.95 -17.36 29.31
N LYS A 18 -21.53 -16.24 28.83
CA LYS A 18 -21.67 -15.97 27.39
C LYS A 18 -20.33 -15.77 26.66
N LEU A 19 -19.35 -15.15 27.30
CA LEU A 19 -17.99 -15.01 26.73
C LEU A 19 -17.25 -16.35 26.69
N LYS A 20 -17.55 -17.25 27.63
CA LYS A 20 -16.97 -18.60 27.68
C LYS A 20 -17.65 -19.54 26.67
N GLU A 21 -18.98 -19.48 26.53
CA GLU A 21 -19.70 -20.16 25.46
C GLU A 21 -19.30 -19.62 24.07
N ALA A 22 -19.10 -18.31 23.92
CA ALA A 22 -18.55 -17.74 22.68
C ALA A 22 -17.11 -18.20 22.44
N GLY A 23 -16.28 -18.28 23.49
CA GLY A 23 -14.91 -18.80 23.41
C GLY A 23 -14.86 -20.29 23.01
N ASP A 24 -15.72 -21.12 23.60
CA ASP A 24 -15.82 -22.55 23.33
C ASP A 24 -16.46 -22.81 21.96
N GLN A 25 -17.43 -21.99 21.50
CA GLN A 25 -17.95 -22.04 20.13
C GLN A 25 -16.94 -21.55 19.09
N ILE A 26 -16.07 -20.59 19.42
CA ILE A 26 -14.93 -20.21 18.58
C ILE A 26 -13.88 -21.33 18.55
N GLU A 27 -13.63 -22.01 19.67
CA GLU A 27 -12.69 -23.15 19.70
C GLU A 27 -13.25 -24.37 18.94
N GLU A 28 -14.55 -24.60 18.99
CA GLU A 28 -15.24 -25.67 18.26
C GLU A 28 -15.42 -25.33 16.77
N SER A 29 -15.67 -24.06 16.40
CA SER A 29 -15.62 -23.59 15.01
C SER A 29 -14.20 -23.60 14.44
N SER A 30 -13.18 -23.39 15.29
CA SER A 30 -11.76 -23.47 14.88
C SER A 30 -11.29 -24.91 14.62
N LYS A 31 -11.99 -25.91 15.17
CA LYS A 31 -11.74 -27.34 14.91
C LYS A 31 -12.49 -27.87 13.69
N ILE A 32 -13.58 -27.21 13.28
CA ILE A 32 -14.43 -27.61 12.13
C ILE A 32 -13.95 -26.98 10.80
N ASP A 33 -13.28 -25.82 10.80
CA ASP A 33 -12.73 -25.22 9.58
C ASP A 33 -11.25 -25.60 9.37
N LYS A 34 -10.99 -26.84 8.94
CA LYS A 34 -9.80 -27.09 8.10
C LYS A 34 -10.06 -26.37 6.78
N GLN A 35 -9.80 -25.06 6.78
CA GLN A 35 -9.84 -24.12 5.66
C GLN A 35 -9.40 -24.82 4.37
N SER A 36 -10.35 -25.35 3.60
CA SER A 36 -10.01 -26.10 2.39
C SER A 36 -9.62 -25.09 1.33
N ILE A 37 -8.32 -24.87 1.15
CA ILE A 37 -7.79 -23.94 0.15
C ILE A 37 -8.17 -24.45 -1.24
N ILE A 38 -8.85 -23.61 -2.02
CA ILE A 38 -9.09 -23.87 -3.43
C ILE A 38 -7.83 -23.39 -4.17
N PRO A 39 -7.11 -24.28 -4.89
CA PRO A 39 -5.90 -23.90 -5.60
C PRO A 39 -6.20 -22.89 -6.71
N ALA A 40 -5.21 -22.08 -7.05
CA ALA A 40 -5.32 -21.19 -8.21
C ALA A 40 -5.57 -22.03 -9.48
N PRO A 41 -6.46 -21.59 -10.40
CA PRO A 41 -6.67 -22.27 -11.66
C PRO A 41 -5.37 -22.35 -12.49
N SER A 42 -5.18 -23.43 -13.24
CA SER A 42 -3.97 -23.74 -14.02
C SER A 42 -3.82 -22.95 -15.32
N TRP A 43 -4.53 -21.83 -15.48
CA TRP A 43 -4.68 -21.15 -16.76
C TRP A 43 -3.45 -20.34 -17.17
N ASN A 44 -3.15 -20.43 -18.46
CA ASN A 44 -2.09 -19.67 -19.08
C ASN A 44 -2.53 -18.21 -19.16
N ALA A 45 -1.91 -17.34 -18.36
CA ALA A 45 -2.36 -15.97 -18.16
C ALA A 45 -2.24 -15.06 -19.42
N LYS A 46 -1.89 -15.62 -20.59
CA LYS A 46 -1.49 -14.92 -21.84
C LYS A 46 -0.83 -13.59 -21.50
N LEU A 47 0.12 -13.63 -20.57
CA LEU A 47 0.85 -12.46 -20.19
C LEU A 47 1.82 -12.23 -21.35
N ASN A 48 1.44 -11.37 -22.30
CA ASN A 48 2.40 -10.70 -23.15
C ASN A 48 3.23 -9.78 -22.23
N ILE A 49 4.09 -10.38 -21.38
CA ILE A 49 4.98 -9.65 -20.48
C ILE A 49 5.99 -8.96 -21.36
N ASP A 50 5.59 -7.80 -21.87
CA ASP A 50 6.49 -6.92 -22.56
C ASP A 50 7.36 -6.23 -21.53
N TRP A 51 8.39 -6.95 -21.09
CA TRP A 51 9.42 -6.45 -20.19
C TRP A 51 10.15 -5.23 -20.78
N ARG A 52 10.09 -5.02 -22.11
CA ARG A 52 10.72 -3.87 -22.79
C ARG A 52 9.89 -2.60 -22.58
N ASN A 53 8.58 -2.72 -22.49
CA ASN A 53 7.66 -1.61 -22.22
C ASN A 53 7.29 -1.43 -20.73
N ASP A 54 7.69 -2.34 -19.84
CA ASP A 54 7.59 -2.22 -18.38
C ASP A 54 8.54 -1.15 -17.78
N VAL A 55 9.46 -0.65 -18.61
CA VAL A 55 10.50 0.31 -18.23
C VAL A 55 10.11 1.75 -18.61
N GLY A 56 8.89 2.18 -18.29
CA GLY A 56 8.55 3.61 -18.32
C GLY A 56 9.51 4.41 -17.42
N LYS A 57 10.24 5.37 -18.02
CA LYS A 57 11.53 5.93 -17.58
C LYS A 57 12.59 4.81 -17.43
N THR A 58 13.68 4.88 -18.20
CA THR A 58 14.77 3.88 -18.12
C THR A 58 15.13 3.64 -16.65
N VAL A 59 15.43 2.38 -16.26
CA VAL A 59 15.77 2.00 -14.87
C VAL A 59 16.76 2.99 -14.24
N PHE A 60 17.71 3.46 -15.05
CA PHE A 60 18.66 4.50 -14.70
C PHE A 60 18.00 5.80 -14.19
N MET A 61 17.04 6.35 -14.93
CA MET A 61 16.31 7.56 -14.52
C MET A 61 15.50 7.35 -13.24
N ARG A 62 15.07 6.12 -12.95
CA ARG A 62 14.40 5.83 -11.67
C ARG A 62 15.36 5.99 -10.49
N MET A 63 16.63 5.61 -10.65
CA MET A 63 17.67 5.71 -9.61
C MET A 63 18.17 7.12 -9.37
N LEU A 64 17.94 8.05 -10.30
CA LEU A 64 18.25 9.47 -10.10
C LEU A 64 17.17 10.23 -9.32
N HIS A 65 16.08 9.56 -8.93
CA HIS A 65 15.09 10.15 -8.03
C HIS A 65 15.68 10.30 -6.62
N TRP A 66 15.25 11.34 -5.89
CA TRP A 66 15.77 11.66 -4.56
C TRP A 66 15.68 10.47 -3.59
N GLY A 67 14.61 9.67 -3.67
CA GLY A 67 14.39 8.52 -2.79
C GLY A 67 15.50 7.47 -2.91
N PRO A 68 15.73 6.88 -4.10
CA PRO A 68 16.83 5.94 -4.30
C PRO A 68 18.21 6.51 -4.01
N LEU A 69 18.47 7.78 -4.37
CA LEU A 69 19.75 8.43 -4.09
C LEU A 69 20.02 8.52 -2.58
N ILE A 70 19.02 8.94 -1.79
CA ILE A 70 19.15 8.99 -0.33
C ILE A 70 19.30 7.59 0.25
N ALA A 71 18.52 6.61 -0.21
CA ALA A 71 18.62 5.23 0.27
C ALA A 71 20.02 4.64 0.02
N LEU A 72 20.57 4.81 -1.20
CA LEU A 72 21.93 4.37 -1.54
C LEU A 72 22.98 5.09 -0.70
N PHE A 73 22.86 6.41 -0.54
CA PHE A 73 23.75 7.18 0.32
C PHE A 73 23.76 6.62 1.76
N LEU A 74 22.59 6.37 2.36
CA LEU A 74 22.49 5.83 3.71
C LEU A 74 23.12 4.44 3.83
N ILE A 75 22.84 3.54 2.87
CA ILE A 75 23.41 2.19 2.84
C ILE A 75 24.94 2.26 2.78
N PHE A 76 25.50 3.03 1.85
CA PHE A 76 26.94 3.13 1.70
C PHE A 76 27.62 3.88 2.84
N TYR A 77 27.04 4.98 3.32
CA TYR A 77 27.61 5.79 4.39
C TYR A 77 27.66 5.03 5.71
N ILE A 78 26.52 4.48 6.16
CA ILE A 78 26.45 3.70 7.41
C ILE A 78 27.30 2.43 7.28
N GLY A 79 27.19 1.72 6.14
CA GLY A 79 27.95 0.51 5.86
C GLY A 79 29.46 0.75 5.92
N PHE A 80 29.95 1.81 5.28
CA PHE A 80 31.38 2.17 5.28
C PHE A 80 31.89 2.49 6.69
N VAL A 81 31.22 3.40 7.41
CA VAL A 81 31.66 3.82 8.75
C VAL A 81 31.66 2.65 9.73
N ALA A 82 30.58 1.87 9.77
CA ALA A 82 30.51 0.71 10.66
C ALA A 82 31.50 -0.39 10.27
N ALA A 83 31.77 -0.62 8.98
CA ALA A 83 32.78 -1.58 8.56
C ALA A 83 34.19 -1.17 9.00
N THR A 84 34.58 0.10 8.82
CA THR A 84 35.88 0.61 9.26
C THR A 84 36.05 0.51 10.78
N LEU A 85 35.00 0.86 11.54
CA LEU A 85 35.03 0.77 12.99
C LEU A 85 35.04 -0.67 13.50
N ALA A 86 34.32 -1.59 12.83
CA ALA A 86 34.33 -3.01 13.17
C ALA A 86 35.74 -3.60 13.04
N LEU A 87 36.47 -3.26 11.97
CA LEU A 87 37.85 -3.69 11.76
C LEU A 87 38.83 -3.08 12.78
N SER A 88 38.52 -1.89 13.28
CA SER A 88 39.34 -1.18 14.27
C SER A 88 39.12 -1.70 15.69
N TRP A 89 37.91 -2.19 15.99
CA TRP A 89 37.47 -2.60 17.32
C TRP A 89 37.63 -4.10 17.58
N TRP A 90 37.44 -4.98 16.60
CA TRP A 90 37.57 -6.43 16.82
C TRP A 90 38.39 -7.07 15.69
N PRO A 91 39.63 -7.50 15.96
CA PRO A 91 40.52 -8.05 14.94
C PRO A 91 39.92 -9.27 14.23
N ILE A 92 39.97 -9.23 12.89
CA ILE A 92 39.50 -10.32 12.01
C ILE A 92 40.34 -11.60 12.11
N SER A 93 41.53 -11.52 12.71
CA SER A 93 42.37 -12.69 13.00
C SER A 93 41.74 -13.60 14.06
N THR A 94 40.84 -13.07 14.89
CA THR A 94 40.07 -13.87 15.84
C THR A 94 38.83 -14.45 15.15
N VAL A 95 38.44 -15.68 15.52
CA VAL A 95 37.22 -16.32 14.99
C VAL A 95 35.98 -15.46 15.24
N GLY A 96 35.87 -14.89 16.44
CA GLY A 96 34.76 -14.00 16.80
C GLY A 96 34.69 -12.75 15.93
N GLY A 97 35.83 -12.07 15.73
CA GLY A 97 35.90 -10.87 14.89
C GLY A 97 35.58 -11.16 13.43
N PHE A 98 36.10 -12.27 12.89
CA PHE A 98 35.78 -12.73 11.53
C PHE A 98 34.28 -12.99 11.34
N VAL A 99 33.67 -13.76 12.24
CA VAL A 99 32.23 -14.09 12.17
C VAL A 99 31.38 -12.82 12.29
N HIS A 100 31.69 -11.97 13.26
CA HIS A 100 30.96 -10.73 13.50
C HIS A 100 31.03 -9.78 12.29
N PHE A 101 32.23 -9.58 11.71
CA PHE A 101 32.40 -8.76 10.51
C PHE A 101 31.71 -9.38 9.29
N SER A 102 31.78 -10.69 9.12
CA SER A 102 31.09 -11.41 8.03
C SER A 102 29.58 -11.27 8.11
N ILE A 103 28.99 -11.37 9.30
CA ILE A 103 27.56 -11.15 9.53
C ILE A 103 27.18 -9.70 9.18
N PHE A 104 28.00 -8.72 9.59
CA PHE A 104 27.75 -7.32 9.25
C PHE A 104 27.78 -7.08 7.73
N LEU A 105 28.80 -7.60 7.04
CA LEU A 105 28.89 -7.52 5.58
C LEU A 105 27.73 -8.23 4.88
N PHE A 106 27.27 -9.36 5.41
CA PHE A 106 26.08 -10.05 4.91
C PHE A 106 24.84 -9.17 4.99
N TRP A 107 24.60 -8.48 6.12
CA TRP A 107 23.47 -7.55 6.23
C TRP A 107 23.58 -6.39 5.24
N ASN A 108 24.76 -5.81 5.09
CA ASN A 108 24.99 -4.70 4.16
C ASN A 108 24.77 -5.14 2.69
N TYR A 109 25.32 -6.29 2.31
CA TYR A 109 25.12 -6.89 0.99
C TYR A 109 23.64 -7.22 0.74
N SER A 110 22.98 -7.87 1.70
CA SER A 110 21.56 -8.23 1.60
C SER A 110 20.69 -6.98 1.45
N THR A 111 20.98 -5.92 2.20
CA THR A 111 20.27 -4.63 2.11
C THR A 111 20.38 -4.04 0.70
N LEU A 112 21.62 -3.88 0.20
CA LEU A 112 21.86 -3.30 -1.12
C LEU A 112 21.25 -4.15 -2.24
N ASN A 113 21.48 -5.45 -2.22
CA ASN A 113 21.00 -6.37 -3.26
C ASN A 113 19.47 -6.40 -3.32
N ASN A 114 18.79 -6.50 -2.17
CA ASN A 114 17.34 -6.54 -2.14
C ASN A 114 16.70 -5.17 -2.44
N PHE A 115 17.35 -4.08 -2.03
CA PHE A 115 16.95 -2.72 -2.46
C PHE A 115 16.99 -2.59 -3.99
N LEU A 116 18.11 -2.96 -4.61
CA LEU A 116 18.28 -2.89 -6.07
C LEU A 116 17.29 -3.80 -6.80
N LYS A 117 17.09 -5.04 -6.32
CA LYS A 117 16.09 -5.96 -6.90
C LYS A 117 14.67 -5.41 -6.77
N ALA A 118 14.30 -4.86 -5.61
CA ALA A 118 12.99 -4.24 -5.40
C ALA A 118 12.77 -3.06 -6.36
N ALA A 119 13.79 -2.23 -6.55
CA ALA A 119 13.75 -1.09 -7.44
C ALA A 119 13.73 -1.45 -8.94
N PHE A 120 14.52 -2.45 -9.36
CA PHE A 120 14.71 -2.79 -10.77
C PHE A 120 13.65 -3.73 -11.32
N ILE A 121 13.24 -4.75 -10.56
CA ILE A 121 12.25 -5.74 -11.02
C ILE A 121 10.84 -5.11 -11.06
N GLY A 122 10.53 -4.25 -10.08
CA GLY A 122 9.22 -3.61 -9.93
C GLY A 122 8.09 -4.57 -9.53
N GLY A 123 6.90 -4.01 -9.29
CA GLY A 123 5.75 -4.78 -8.80
C GLY A 123 5.16 -5.79 -9.79
N GLY A 124 5.50 -5.69 -11.07
CA GLY A 124 4.86 -6.43 -12.16
C GLY A 124 3.58 -5.74 -12.62
N TYR A 125 3.45 -5.57 -13.93
CA TYR A 125 2.38 -4.77 -14.51
C TYR A 125 1.52 -5.61 -15.45
N LEU A 126 0.22 -5.33 -15.45
CA LEU A 126 -0.68 -5.81 -16.50
C LEU A 126 -0.35 -5.11 -17.82
N THR A 127 -0.49 -5.82 -18.93
CA THR A 127 -0.47 -5.24 -20.27
C THR A 127 -1.55 -4.16 -20.38
N LYS A 128 -1.30 -3.14 -21.21
CA LYS A 128 -2.39 -2.25 -21.61
C LYS A 128 -3.44 -3.07 -22.35
N GLU A 129 -4.70 -2.66 -22.25
CA GLU A 129 -5.84 -3.31 -22.90
C GLU A 129 -5.99 -4.78 -22.48
N TRP A 130 -5.49 -5.15 -21.30
CA TRP A 130 -5.66 -6.50 -20.78
C TRP A 130 -7.14 -6.82 -20.55
N THR A 131 -7.55 -8.00 -21.01
CA THR A 131 -8.86 -8.60 -20.77
C THR A 131 -8.65 -10.05 -20.32
N PRO A 132 -9.51 -10.60 -19.45
CA PRO A 132 -9.46 -12.04 -19.16
C PRO A 132 -9.80 -12.85 -20.41
N ASP A 133 -9.36 -14.10 -20.47
CA ASP A 133 -9.78 -15.01 -21.55
C ASP A 133 -11.27 -15.34 -21.35
N VAL A 134 -12.10 -15.26 -22.39
CA VAL A 134 -13.56 -15.41 -22.25
C VAL A 134 -13.97 -16.75 -21.62
N VAL A 135 -13.22 -17.82 -21.90
CA VAL A 135 -13.42 -19.16 -21.31
C VAL A 135 -13.23 -19.16 -19.79
N THR A 136 -12.37 -18.28 -19.27
CA THR A 136 -12.06 -18.12 -17.84
C THR A 136 -13.28 -17.67 -17.05
N LEU A 137 -14.08 -16.75 -17.60
CA LEU A 137 -15.28 -16.27 -16.93
C LEU A 137 -16.40 -17.30 -16.97
N PHE A 138 -16.60 -17.96 -18.13
CA PHE A 138 -17.69 -18.91 -18.30
C PHE A 138 -17.59 -20.14 -17.40
N ILE A 139 -16.39 -20.70 -17.17
CA ILE A 139 -16.22 -21.84 -16.25
C ILE A 139 -16.60 -21.48 -14.80
N GLN A 140 -16.54 -20.19 -14.45
CA GLN A 140 -16.93 -19.71 -13.13
C GLN A 140 -18.43 -19.36 -13.04
N SER A 141 -19.06 -19.03 -14.17
CA SER A 141 -20.51 -18.77 -14.28
C SER A 141 -21.36 -20.02 -14.55
N ASP A 142 -20.79 -21.11 -15.05
CA ASP A 142 -21.51 -22.35 -15.46
C ASP A 142 -22.15 -23.15 -14.29
N MET A 143 -22.16 -22.60 -13.08
CA MET A 143 -22.98 -23.08 -11.96
C MET A 143 -24.38 -22.43 -11.91
N ALA A 144 -24.71 -21.49 -12.81
CA ALA A 144 -26.05 -20.91 -12.92
C ALA A 144 -26.45 -20.81 -14.39
N GLY A 145 -27.10 -21.84 -14.91
CA GLY A 145 -27.63 -21.82 -16.27
C GLY A 145 -28.70 -20.74 -16.45
N HIS A 146 -28.41 -19.73 -17.26
CA HIS A 146 -29.31 -18.95 -18.13
C HIS A 146 -28.50 -17.80 -18.78
N HIS A 147 -27.94 -18.03 -19.97
CA HIS A 147 -27.19 -16.98 -20.70
C HIS A 147 -28.12 -16.18 -21.64
N THR A 148 -28.62 -15.04 -21.16
CA THR A 148 -29.21 -13.97 -22.00
C THR A 148 -28.39 -12.67 -21.96
N CYS A 149 -27.25 -12.66 -21.25
CA CYS A 149 -26.41 -11.48 -21.03
C CYS A 149 -25.22 -11.43 -22.01
N SER A 150 -24.82 -10.23 -22.43
CA SER A 150 -23.63 -10.03 -23.27
C SER A 150 -22.33 -10.28 -22.49
N LEU A 151 -21.26 -10.68 -23.18
CA LEU A 151 -19.92 -10.89 -22.60
C LEU A 151 -19.39 -9.67 -21.83
N GLN A 152 -19.73 -8.47 -22.29
CA GLN A 152 -19.30 -7.21 -21.70
C GLN A 152 -19.99 -6.94 -20.35
N GLU A 153 -21.28 -7.25 -20.22
CA GLU A 153 -22.02 -7.11 -18.96
C GLU A 153 -21.51 -8.09 -17.88
N GLU A 154 -21.13 -9.31 -18.27
CA GLU A 154 -20.48 -10.28 -17.39
C GLU A 154 -19.11 -9.78 -16.89
N LEU A 155 -18.32 -9.19 -17.77
CA LEU A 155 -17.04 -8.58 -17.42
C LEU A 155 -17.21 -7.41 -16.45
N ASP A 156 -18.16 -6.51 -16.71
CA ASP A 156 -18.40 -5.31 -15.90
C ASP A 156 -18.99 -5.63 -14.53
N SER A 157 -19.68 -6.76 -14.38
CA SER A 157 -20.19 -7.24 -13.09
C SER A 157 -19.12 -7.90 -12.21
N HIS A 158 -18.05 -8.43 -12.82
CA HIS A 158 -17.01 -9.18 -12.11
C HIS A 158 -15.68 -8.44 -11.97
N LEU A 159 -15.36 -7.52 -12.89
CA LEU A 159 -14.07 -6.87 -13.00
C LEU A 159 -14.16 -5.36 -13.03
N GLN A 160 -13.08 -4.71 -12.60
CA GLN A 160 -12.97 -3.27 -12.70
C GLN A 160 -12.25 -2.88 -13.98
N TYR A 161 -12.87 -2.01 -14.78
CA TYR A 161 -12.20 -1.38 -15.91
C TYR A 161 -11.24 -0.25 -15.47
N CYS A 162 -10.12 -0.12 -16.17
CA CYS A 162 -9.14 0.95 -16.02
C CYS A 162 -9.08 1.78 -17.31
N SER A 163 -9.64 2.99 -17.28
CA SER A 163 -9.64 3.90 -18.44
C SER A 163 -8.24 4.30 -18.91
N GLN A 164 -7.29 4.49 -17.98
CA GLN A 164 -5.91 4.88 -18.29
C GLN A 164 -5.12 3.77 -19.01
N CYS A 165 -5.39 2.51 -18.67
CA CYS A 165 -4.78 1.36 -19.33
C CYS A 165 -5.65 0.78 -20.46
N LYS A 166 -6.87 1.31 -20.64
CA LYS A 166 -7.88 0.83 -21.60
C LYS A 166 -8.21 -0.66 -21.49
N GLY A 167 -8.15 -1.22 -20.29
CA GLY A 167 -8.39 -2.66 -20.05
C GLY A 167 -8.89 -2.93 -18.64
N TYR A 168 -9.26 -4.18 -18.38
CA TYR A 168 -9.68 -4.64 -17.06
C TYR A 168 -8.49 -4.77 -16.11
N LYS A 169 -8.79 -4.75 -14.82
CA LYS A 169 -7.84 -5.08 -13.77
C LYS A 169 -8.03 -6.53 -13.38
N ALA A 170 -6.97 -7.32 -13.45
CA ALA A 170 -6.95 -8.64 -12.83
C ALA A 170 -7.27 -8.56 -11.32
N PRO A 171 -7.72 -9.66 -10.70
CA PRO A 171 -7.87 -9.73 -9.24
C PRO A 171 -6.62 -9.21 -8.52
N ARG A 172 -6.82 -8.41 -7.46
CA ARG A 172 -5.76 -7.75 -6.66
C ARG A 172 -4.91 -6.70 -7.41
N ALA A 173 -5.20 -6.40 -8.68
CA ALA A 173 -4.46 -5.40 -9.44
C ALA A 173 -5.04 -3.99 -9.28
N HIS A 174 -4.17 -2.99 -9.15
CA HIS A 174 -4.59 -1.58 -9.02
C HIS A 174 -3.77 -0.67 -9.93
N HIS A 175 -4.39 0.41 -10.42
CA HIS A 175 -3.71 1.40 -11.24
C HIS A 175 -2.90 2.36 -10.37
N CYS A 176 -1.60 2.45 -10.62
CA CYS A 176 -0.75 3.44 -9.99
C CYS A 176 -0.58 4.64 -10.93
N SER A 177 -1.00 5.83 -10.49
CA SER A 177 -0.83 7.07 -11.26
C SER A 177 0.63 7.53 -11.40
N LYS A 178 1.54 7.12 -10.51
CA LYS A 178 2.97 7.44 -10.65
C LYS A 178 3.64 6.55 -11.70
N CYS A 179 3.29 5.27 -11.73
CA CYS A 179 3.80 4.30 -12.72
C CYS A 179 3.00 4.30 -14.04
N GLN A 180 1.83 4.91 -14.08
CA GLN A 180 0.93 4.98 -15.26
C GLN A 180 0.53 3.60 -15.81
N ARG A 181 0.43 2.61 -14.91
CA ARG A 181 0.11 1.21 -15.24
C ARG A 181 -0.64 0.54 -14.09
N CYS A 182 -1.42 -0.48 -14.43
CA CYS A 182 -1.99 -1.41 -13.45
C CYS A 182 -0.90 -2.36 -12.94
N VAL A 183 -0.70 -2.39 -11.63
CA VAL A 183 0.30 -3.20 -10.92
C VAL A 183 -0.41 -4.44 -10.36
N LEU A 184 0.15 -5.62 -10.59
CA LEU A 184 -0.32 -6.89 -10.05
C LEU A 184 -0.09 -6.96 -8.54
N LYS A 185 -1.10 -7.41 -7.78
CA LYS A 185 -1.08 -7.44 -6.31
C LYS A 185 -0.47 -6.16 -5.72
N MET A 186 -0.99 -5.00 -6.13
CA MET A 186 -0.41 -3.72 -5.76
C MET A 186 -0.50 -3.53 -4.24
N ASP A 187 0.64 -3.24 -3.61
CA ASP A 187 0.67 -2.84 -2.20
C ASP A 187 0.70 -1.32 -2.09
N HIS A 188 1.78 -0.69 -2.57
CA HIS A 188 1.90 0.76 -2.61
C HIS A 188 2.93 1.21 -3.64
N HIS A 189 2.92 2.51 -3.96
CA HIS A 189 4.03 3.14 -4.66
C HIS A 189 5.02 3.68 -3.64
N CYS A 190 6.26 3.19 -3.69
CA CYS A 190 7.28 3.55 -2.72
C CYS A 190 8.27 4.57 -3.33
N PRO A 191 8.36 5.80 -2.78
CA PRO A 191 9.26 6.82 -3.32
C PRO A 191 10.74 6.46 -3.13
N TRP A 192 11.08 5.66 -2.10
CA TRP A 192 12.45 5.25 -1.76
C TRP A 192 13.08 4.31 -2.79
N ILE A 193 12.27 3.45 -3.41
CA ILE A 193 12.71 2.62 -4.56
C ILE A 193 12.28 3.21 -5.90
N ASN A 194 11.53 4.31 -5.88
CA ASN A 194 10.89 4.97 -7.03
C ASN A 194 10.17 3.98 -7.95
N ASN A 195 9.42 3.05 -7.34
CA ASN A 195 8.71 1.98 -8.02
C ASN A 195 7.57 1.47 -7.14
N CYS A 196 6.63 0.76 -7.73
CA CYS A 196 5.59 0.07 -6.98
C CYS A 196 6.13 -1.22 -6.33
N VAL A 197 5.66 -1.47 -5.12
CA VAL A 197 5.73 -2.78 -4.46
C VAL A 197 4.47 -3.55 -4.87
N GLY A 198 4.66 -4.74 -5.42
CA GLY A 198 3.58 -5.61 -5.85
C GLY A 198 4.07 -7.04 -6.06
N HIS A 199 3.31 -7.83 -6.82
CA HIS A 199 3.53 -9.28 -6.98
C HIS A 199 5.00 -9.68 -7.15
N ARG A 200 5.70 -9.09 -8.13
CA ARG A 200 7.04 -9.55 -8.55
C ARG A 200 8.19 -9.16 -7.63
N ASN A 201 8.01 -8.15 -6.77
CA ASN A 201 9.08 -7.62 -5.93
C ASN A 201 8.75 -7.53 -4.43
N HIS A 202 7.56 -7.98 -4.01
CA HIS A 202 7.14 -7.89 -2.60
C HIS A 202 8.14 -8.57 -1.66
N ALA A 203 8.61 -9.77 -2.01
CA ALA A 203 9.61 -10.51 -1.24
C ALA A 203 10.93 -9.75 -1.10
N TYR A 204 11.47 -9.19 -2.20
CA TYR A 204 12.68 -8.39 -2.17
C TYR A 204 12.51 -7.14 -1.30
N PHE A 205 11.36 -6.46 -1.41
CA PHE A 205 11.08 -5.30 -0.58
C PHE A 205 11.07 -5.65 0.91
N VAL A 206 10.42 -6.76 1.30
CA VAL A 206 10.38 -7.20 2.70
C VAL A 206 11.77 -7.62 3.20
N ILE A 207 12.54 -8.39 2.42
CA ILE A 207 13.92 -8.77 2.80
C ILE A 207 14.83 -7.52 2.91
N PHE A 208 14.64 -6.53 2.04
CA PHE A 208 15.31 -5.23 2.16
C PHE A 208 14.99 -4.55 3.49
N LEU A 209 13.71 -4.45 3.88
CA LEU A 209 13.35 -3.86 5.18
C LEU A 209 13.96 -4.65 6.34
N ALA A 210 14.03 -5.99 6.23
CA ALA A 210 14.55 -6.86 7.29
C ALA A 210 16.04 -6.60 7.50
N SER A 211 16.79 -6.72 6.41
CA SER A 211 18.25 -6.56 6.39
C SER A 211 18.68 -5.13 6.71
N ALA A 212 17.94 -4.11 6.25
CA ALA A 212 18.21 -2.72 6.58
C ALA A 212 18.01 -2.46 8.08
N SER A 213 16.90 -2.94 8.65
CA SER A 213 16.60 -2.76 10.08
C SER A 213 17.63 -3.46 10.96
N THR A 214 17.88 -4.75 10.72
CA THR A 214 18.85 -5.55 11.50
C THR A 214 20.29 -5.08 11.29
N GLY A 215 20.66 -4.75 10.06
CA GLY A 215 21.98 -4.22 9.72
C GLY A 215 22.25 -2.87 10.38
N CYS A 216 21.26 -1.97 10.43
CA CYS A 216 21.40 -0.69 11.12
C CYS A 216 21.43 -0.84 12.65
N MET A 217 20.70 -1.81 13.23
CA MET A 217 20.81 -2.13 14.64
C MET A 217 22.21 -2.66 14.98
N HIS A 218 22.74 -3.55 14.14
CA HIS A 218 24.10 -4.07 14.27
C HIS A 218 25.15 -2.94 14.12
N ALA A 219 24.98 -2.05 13.14
CA ALA A 219 25.81 -0.86 12.98
C ALA A 219 25.80 0.04 14.22
N CYS A 220 24.62 0.28 14.83
CA CYS A 220 24.51 1.05 16.08
C CYS A 220 25.35 0.44 17.20
N VAL A 221 25.29 -0.89 17.37
CA VAL A 221 26.09 -1.59 18.39
C VAL A 221 27.57 -1.42 18.11
N ILE A 222 28.02 -1.67 16.87
CA ILE A 222 29.41 -1.50 16.46
C ILE A 222 29.89 -0.09 16.76
N ILE A 223 29.18 0.92 16.26
CA ILE A 223 29.58 2.32 16.39
C ILE A 223 29.60 2.75 17.87
N ALA A 224 28.58 2.38 18.65
CA ALA A 224 28.53 2.70 20.08
C ALA A 224 29.70 2.06 20.84
N THR A 225 30.02 0.80 20.57
CA THR A 225 31.19 0.14 21.18
C THR A 225 32.49 0.81 20.77
N SER A 226 32.71 1.10 19.49
CA SER A 226 33.92 1.75 19.02
C SER A 226 34.10 3.16 19.60
N ILE A 227 33.01 3.94 19.72
CA ILE A 227 33.04 5.25 20.38
C ILE A 227 33.43 5.10 21.84
N TYR A 228 32.78 4.19 22.58
CA TYR A 228 33.10 3.93 23.98
C TYR A 228 34.58 3.57 24.16
N HIS A 229 35.11 2.70 23.31
CA HIS A 229 36.51 2.30 23.37
C HIS A 229 37.49 3.41 23.02
N GLY A 230 37.21 4.20 21.99
CA GLY A 230 38.05 5.33 21.63
C GLY A 230 38.04 6.46 22.69
N LEU A 231 36.91 6.72 23.35
CA LEU A 231 36.83 7.70 24.45
C LEU A 231 37.63 7.25 25.68
N ASN A 232 37.69 5.94 25.93
CA ASN A 232 38.44 5.36 27.05
C ASN A 232 39.87 4.94 26.67
N LEU A 233 40.39 5.40 25.53
CA LEU A 233 41.69 4.97 25.01
C LEU A 233 42.84 5.19 25.99
N THR A 234 42.83 6.31 26.73
CA THR A 234 43.88 6.62 27.74
C THR A 234 43.88 5.62 28.91
N TRP A 235 42.70 5.12 29.30
CA TRP A 235 42.56 4.11 30.33
C TRP A 235 43.12 2.77 29.85
N TYR A 236 42.74 2.35 28.63
CA TYR A 236 43.27 1.12 28.03
C TYR A 236 44.79 1.18 27.85
N ASN A 237 45.33 2.30 27.37
CA ASN A 237 46.76 2.54 27.24
C ASN A 237 47.55 2.44 28.55
N ARG A 238 46.91 2.72 29.69
CA ARG A 238 47.57 2.73 31.00
C ARG A 238 47.46 1.41 31.74
N TYR A 239 46.31 0.73 31.65
CA TYR A 239 45.98 -0.39 32.53
C TYR A 239 45.84 -1.73 31.82
N ALA A 240 45.57 -1.74 30.52
CA ALA A 240 45.51 -2.98 29.77
C ALA A 240 46.92 -3.34 29.27
N ALA A 241 47.22 -4.64 29.26
CA ALA A 241 48.53 -5.12 28.82
C ALA A 241 48.83 -4.64 27.39
N LYS A 242 50.08 -4.22 27.17
CA LYS A 242 50.55 -3.73 25.88
C LYS A 242 50.24 -4.77 24.80
N ASP A 243 49.65 -4.32 23.68
CA ASP A 243 49.19 -5.15 22.55
C ASP A 243 48.01 -6.12 22.84
N SER A 244 47.35 -6.00 24.00
CA SER A 244 46.24 -6.90 24.38
C SER A 244 44.85 -6.40 23.98
N TYR A 245 44.73 -5.17 23.49
CA TYR A 245 43.45 -4.56 23.10
C TYR A 245 43.58 -3.80 21.77
N PRO A 246 42.51 -3.83 20.96
CA PRO A 246 42.46 -3.12 19.68
C PRO A 246 42.35 -1.60 19.92
N VAL A 247 43.19 -0.84 19.22
CA VAL A 247 43.27 0.62 19.36
C VAL A 247 42.30 1.28 18.38
N VAL A 248 41.24 1.88 18.90
CA VAL A 248 40.30 2.70 18.11
C VAL A 248 40.74 4.17 18.16
N HIS A 249 41.34 4.65 17.08
CA HIS A 249 41.77 6.06 16.98
C HIS A 249 40.63 6.97 16.52
N LEU A 250 39.97 7.65 17.48
CA LEU A 250 38.95 8.66 17.18
C LEU A 250 39.56 10.06 17.07
N THR A 251 39.98 10.44 15.87
CA THR A 251 40.18 11.88 15.57
C THR A 251 38.85 12.63 15.71
N ILE A 252 38.89 13.95 15.88
CA ILE A 252 37.66 14.78 15.96
C ILE A 252 36.75 14.53 14.75
N SER A 253 37.32 14.48 13.54
CA SER A 253 36.57 14.22 12.32
C SER A 253 35.92 12.84 12.32
N TRP A 254 36.66 11.80 12.71
CA TRP A 254 36.12 10.44 12.79
C TRP A 254 35.04 10.30 13.87
N PHE A 255 35.19 10.98 15.01
CA PHE A 255 34.15 11.05 16.03
C PHE A 255 32.85 11.66 15.48
N LEU A 256 32.92 12.79 14.78
CA LEU A 256 31.74 13.43 14.18
C LEU A 256 31.07 12.54 13.12
N VAL A 257 31.87 11.89 12.27
CA VAL A 257 31.38 10.93 11.26
C VAL A 257 30.67 9.75 11.92
N SER A 258 31.26 9.19 12.98
CA SER A 258 30.68 8.08 13.76
C SER A 258 29.37 8.49 14.44
N VAL A 259 29.31 9.66 15.06
CA VAL A 259 28.09 10.17 15.71
C VAL A 259 26.97 10.37 14.68
N LEU A 260 27.27 10.95 13.52
CA LEU A 260 26.28 11.10 12.44
C LEU A 260 25.82 9.73 11.92
N ALA A 261 26.73 8.78 11.74
CA ALA A 261 26.40 7.42 11.31
C ALA A 261 25.51 6.69 12.33
N ALA A 262 25.79 6.84 13.62
CA ALA A 262 24.96 6.28 14.69
C ALA A 262 23.55 6.88 14.69
N ALA A 263 23.43 8.21 14.56
CA ALA A 263 22.14 8.88 14.53
C ALA A 263 21.31 8.47 13.30
N LEU A 264 21.93 8.40 12.12
CA LEU A 264 21.27 7.93 10.90
C LEU A 264 20.87 6.46 11.00
N ALA A 265 21.76 5.59 11.49
CA ALA A 265 21.46 4.17 11.67
C ALA A 265 20.30 3.96 12.66
N ALA A 266 20.28 4.66 13.79
CA ALA A 266 19.19 4.59 14.75
C ALA A 266 17.85 5.06 14.15
N GLY A 267 17.86 6.19 13.43
CA GLY A 267 16.68 6.70 12.74
C GLY A 267 16.15 5.73 11.69
N VAL A 268 17.04 5.13 10.89
CA VAL A 268 16.69 4.11 9.89
C VAL A 268 16.13 2.86 10.56
N SER A 269 16.77 2.33 11.61
CA SER A 269 16.29 1.15 12.33
C SER A 269 14.88 1.33 12.88
N VAL A 270 14.56 2.50 13.46
CA VAL A 270 13.22 2.76 13.98
C VAL A 270 12.21 2.92 12.83
N ALA A 271 12.49 3.78 11.86
CA ALA A 271 11.54 4.07 10.77
C ALA A 271 11.28 2.83 9.90
N VAL A 272 12.34 2.15 9.46
CA VAL A 272 12.25 0.94 8.63
C VAL A 272 11.72 -0.25 9.43
N GLY A 273 12.05 -0.34 10.73
CA GLY A 273 11.49 -1.36 11.63
C GLY A 273 9.97 -1.26 11.77
N ILE A 274 9.41 -0.04 11.88
CA ILE A 274 7.96 0.16 11.90
C ILE A 274 7.33 -0.27 10.57
N LEU A 275 7.92 0.13 9.44
CA LEU A 275 7.45 -0.27 8.11
C LEU A 275 7.51 -1.80 7.92
N MET A 276 8.55 -2.45 8.43
CA MET A 276 8.65 -3.91 8.45
C MET A 276 7.49 -4.53 9.23
N GLY A 277 7.19 -4.03 10.42
CA GLY A 277 6.06 -4.53 11.23
C GLY A 277 4.72 -4.44 10.49
N ILE A 278 4.48 -3.33 9.79
CA ILE A 278 3.28 -3.14 8.95
C ILE A 278 3.22 -4.18 7.83
N GLN A 279 4.33 -4.38 7.11
CA GLN A 279 4.41 -5.34 6.02
C GLN A 279 4.20 -6.78 6.51
N LEU A 280 4.83 -7.17 7.63
CA LEU A 280 4.65 -8.50 8.22
C LEU A 280 3.21 -8.73 8.69
N LYS A 281 2.54 -7.70 9.24
CA LYS A 281 1.12 -7.78 9.60
C LYS A 281 0.24 -8.03 8.38
N GLY A 282 0.49 -7.34 7.26
CA GLY A 282 -0.23 -7.57 6.00
C GLY A 282 -0.02 -9.00 5.48
N ILE A 283 1.23 -9.46 5.46
CA ILE A 283 1.59 -10.83 5.02
C ILE A 283 0.95 -11.87 5.93
N TYR A 284 0.91 -11.64 7.25
CA TYR A 284 0.25 -12.54 8.20
C TYR A 284 -1.22 -12.78 7.82
N LYS A 285 -1.93 -11.72 7.42
CA LYS A 285 -3.34 -11.75 6.97
C LYS A 285 -3.54 -12.09 5.49
N GLY A 286 -2.47 -12.28 4.71
CA GLY A 286 -2.57 -12.46 3.25
C GLY A 286 -3.03 -11.22 2.47
N MET A 287 -2.98 -10.03 3.09
CA MET A 287 -3.52 -8.77 2.57
C MET A 287 -2.40 -7.80 2.16
N THR A 288 -2.64 -7.03 1.10
CA THR A 288 -1.90 -5.79 0.84
C THR A 288 -2.47 -4.62 1.65
N ALA A 289 -1.73 -3.52 1.76
CA ALA A 289 -2.21 -2.30 2.42
C ALA A 289 -3.47 -1.71 1.76
N LEU A 290 -3.61 -1.85 0.43
CA LEU A 290 -4.82 -1.46 -0.29
C LEU A 290 -6.00 -2.37 0.06
N GLU A 291 -5.76 -3.67 0.17
CA GLU A 291 -6.77 -4.66 0.50
C GLU A 291 -7.30 -4.48 1.93
N ASP A 292 -6.41 -4.26 2.91
CA ASP A 292 -6.80 -3.98 4.31
C ASP A 292 -7.72 -2.74 4.38
N TYR A 293 -7.44 -1.70 3.59
CA TYR A 293 -8.33 -0.53 3.48
C TYR A 293 -9.70 -0.84 2.84
N ILE A 294 -9.73 -1.68 1.80
CA ILE A 294 -10.98 -2.07 1.13
C ILE A 294 -11.86 -2.89 2.07
N VAL A 295 -11.25 -3.83 2.80
CA VAL A 295 -11.92 -4.69 3.78
C VAL A 295 -12.44 -3.87 4.95
N SER A 296 -11.60 -3.02 5.55
CA SER A 296 -12.04 -2.14 6.65
C SER A 296 -13.21 -1.25 6.24
N LYS A 297 -13.23 -0.77 4.99
CA LYS A 297 -14.36 -0.01 4.46
C LYS A 297 -15.62 -0.87 4.23
N ALA A 298 -15.45 -2.13 3.86
CA ALA A 298 -16.54 -3.09 3.70
C ALA A 298 -17.17 -3.46 5.05
N GLU A 299 -16.35 -3.61 6.09
CA GLU A 299 -16.76 -3.86 7.47
C GLU A 299 -17.54 -2.67 8.02
N HIS A 300 -16.99 -1.46 7.95
CA HIS A 300 -17.67 -0.26 8.46
C HIS A 300 -19.02 0.01 7.78
N SER A 301 -19.12 -0.21 6.46
CA SER A 301 -20.39 -0.07 5.75
C SER A 301 -21.45 -1.08 6.22
N ARG A 302 -21.04 -2.26 6.66
CA ARG A 302 -21.96 -3.29 7.18
C ARG A 302 -22.35 -3.00 8.63
N GLU A 303 -21.44 -2.46 9.44
CA GLU A 303 -21.76 -1.96 10.78
C GLU A 303 -22.84 -0.87 10.71
N GLU A 304 -22.72 0.08 9.77
CA GLU A 304 -23.75 1.11 9.52
C GLU A 304 -25.10 0.48 9.11
N GLU A 305 -25.09 -0.49 8.17
CA GLU A 305 -26.30 -1.21 7.73
C GLU A 305 -26.95 -2.00 8.90
N GLU A 306 -26.15 -2.63 9.77
CA GLU A 306 -26.62 -3.37 10.95
C GLU A 306 -27.23 -2.44 12.01
N GLU A 307 -26.63 -1.26 12.24
CA GLU A 307 -27.19 -0.21 13.10
C GLU A 307 -28.55 0.31 12.60
N GLU A 308 -28.78 0.28 11.28
CA GLU A 308 -30.07 0.61 10.66
C GLU A 308 -31.08 -0.55 10.70
N GLY A 309 -30.71 -1.71 11.26
CA GLY A 309 -31.56 -2.90 11.39
C GLY A 309 -31.65 -3.74 10.12
N ILE A 310 -30.72 -3.57 9.17
CA ILE A 310 -30.62 -4.39 7.96
C ILE A 310 -29.80 -5.65 8.28
N GLU A 311 -30.34 -6.83 7.95
CA GLU A 311 -29.60 -8.08 8.11
C GLU A 311 -28.45 -8.15 7.09
N VAL A 312 -27.21 -8.17 7.60
CA VAL A 312 -26.00 -8.17 6.78
C VAL A 312 -25.13 -9.40 7.05
N THR A 313 -24.57 -9.94 5.97
CA THR A 313 -23.60 -11.03 6.07
C THR A 313 -22.17 -10.47 6.20
N PRO A 314 -21.34 -10.99 7.12
CA PRO A 314 -19.95 -10.56 7.25
C PRO A 314 -19.16 -10.77 5.95
N PHE A 315 -18.32 -9.80 5.59
CA PHE A 315 -17.45 -9.93 4.43
C PHE A 315 -16.31 -10.92 4.73
N VAL A 316 -16.19 -11.97 3.92
CA VAL A 316 -15.11 -12.95 4.03
C VAL A 316 -14.02 -12.62 3.02
N PHE A 317 -12.82 -12.29 3.50
CA PHE A 317 -11.68 -12.02 2.62
C PHE A 317 -11.16 -13.31 1.94
N PRO A 318 -11.04 -13.34 0.60
CA PRO A 318 -10.74 -14.57 -0.14
C PRO A 318 -9.28 -15.05 -0.05
N TYR A 319 -8.32 -14.15 0.18
CA TYR A 319 -6.89 -14.47 0.04
C TYR A 319 -6.17 -14.70 1.38
N ASP A 320 -6.88 -14.79 2.51
CA ASP A 320 -6.29 -15.25 3.77
C ASP A 320 -6.36 -16.78 3.82
N LEU A 321 -5.22 -17.43 3.58
CA LEU A 321 -5.07 -18.89 3.49
C LEU A 321 -4.45 -19.49 4.77
N GLY A 322 -4.38 -18.69 5.84
CA GLY A 322 -3.66 -19.00 7.06
C GLY A 322 -2.19 -18.59 7.00
N TRP A 323 -1.66 -18.15 8.15
CA TRP A 323 -0.37 -17.46 8.24
C TRP A 323 0.81 -18.22 7.59
N LYS A 324 0.85 -19.55 7.67
CA LYS A 324 1.91 -20.37 7.04
C LYS A 324 1.84 -20.30 5.53
N SER A 325 0.64 -20.41 4.96
CA SER A 325 0.39 -20.35 3.52
C SER A 325 0.67 -18.95 2.99
N ASN A 326 0.21 -17.92 3.71
CA ASN A 326 0.41 -16.52 3.34
C ASN A 326 1.91 -16.15 3.34
N MET A 327 2.68 -16.62 4.34
CA MET A 327 4.14 -16.47 4.38
C MET A 327 4.81 -17.21 3.21
N LYS A 328 4.36 -18.44 2.91
CA LYS A 328 4.91 -19.24 1.81
C LYS A 328 4.68 -18.56 0.46
N GLU A 329 3.55 -17.91 0.25
CA GLU A 329 3.25 -17.15 -0.98
C GLU A 329 4.30 -16.08 -1.28
N ILE A 330 4.83 -15.41 -0.23
CA ILE A 330 5.84 -14.36 -0.38
C ILE A 330 7.27 -14.94 -0.43
N PHE A 331 7.62 -15.87 0.46
CA PHE A 331 9.03 -16.24 0.69
C PHE A 331 9.48 -17.55 0.01
N SER A 332 8.58 -18.41 -0.45
CA SER A 332 8.96 -19.74 -0.96
C SER A 332 9.87 -19.73 -2.18
N GLY A 333 9.80 -18.69 -3.02
CA GLY A 333 10.63 -18.55 -4.22
C GLY A 333 11.99 -17.90 -4.00
N TRP A 334 12.45 -17.74 -2.75
CA TRP A 334 13.72 -17.05 -2.42
C TRP A 334 13.84 -15.66 -3.07
N GLY A 335 12.73 -14.94 -3.11
CA GLY A 335 12.61 -13.63 -3.79
C GLY A 335 11.87 -13.66 -5.13
N THR A 336 11.67 -14.83 -5.74
CA THR A 336 10.78 -14.95 -6.91
C THR A 336 9.33 -15.11 -6.46
N ALA A 337 8.43 -14.38 -7.12
CA ALA A 337 7.00 -14.43 -6.84
C ALA A 337 6.40 -15.74 -7.35
N HIS A 338 5.56 -16.39 -6.54
CA HIS A 338 4.88 -17.62 -6.91
C HIS A 338 3.61 -17.35 -7.71
N GLY A 339 3.39 -18.08 -8.80
CA GLY A 339 2.19 -17.92 -9.64
C GLY A 339 2.26 -16.75 -10.62
N ASN A 340 1.23 -16.62 -11.45
CA ASN A 340 1.19 -15.66 -12.57
C ASN A 340 0.81 -14.22 -12.14
N GLY A 341 0.38 -14.01 -10.89
CA GLY A 341 -0.05 -12.72 -10.37
C GLY A 341 -1.44 -12.27 -10.80
N ILE A 342 -2.16 -13.09 -11.57
CA ILE A 342 -3.55 -12.85 -12.01
C ILE A 342 -4.51 -13.72 -11.17
N TRP A 343 -4.19 -15.01 -11.06
CA TRP A 343 -5.03 -16.01 -10.41
C TRP A 343 -4.39 -16.45 -9.10
N TRP A 344 -5.23 -16.60 -8.08
CA TRP A 344 -4.76 -16.78 -6.71
C TRP A 344 -5.43 -17.99 -6.06
N PRO A 345 -4.75 -18.71 -5.16
CA PRO A 345 -5.44 -19.62 -4.27
C PRO A 345 -6.40 -18.83 -3.38
N ILE A 346 -7.57 -19.40 -3.10
CA ILE A 346 -8.64 -18.72 -2.35
C ILE A 346 -9.20 -19.62 -1.23
N ARG A 347 -9.82 -18.98 -0.24
CA ARG A 347 -10.57 -19.65 0.82
C ARG A 347 -11.85 -20.28 0.27
N ASN A 348 -12.22 -21.47 0.77
CA ASN A 348 -13.52 -22.07 0.46
C ASN A 348 -14.68 -21.12 0.84
N GLY A 349 -15.75 -21.14 0.06
CA GLY A 349 -16.87 -20.22 0.21
C GLY A 349 -16.63 -18.83 -0.41
N THR A 350 -15.50 -18.62 -1.08
CA THR A 350 -15.21 -17.40 -1.85
C THR A 350 -14.89 -17.72 -3.31
N ASP A 351 -14.89 -16.70 -4.17
CA ASP A 351 -14.50 -16.79 -5.58
C ASP A 351 -13.32 -15.84 -5.90
N GLN A 352 -12.75 -15.96 -7.11
CA GLN A 352 -11.62 -15.10 -7.55
C GLN A 352 -11.96 -13.61 -7.60
N PHE A 353 -13.24 -13.26 -7.68
CA PHE A 353 -13.74 -11.91 -7.89
C PHE A 353 -14.42 -11.33 -6.64
N THR A 354 -14.41 -12.03 -5.51
CA THR A 354 -15.21 -11.68 -4.32
C THR A 354 -14.85 -10.28 -3.81
N LEU A 355 -13.54 -10.01 -3.70
CA LEU A 355 -13.04 -8.67 -3.36
C LEU A 355 -13.39 -7.63 -4.45
N THR A 356 -13.29 -8.03 -5.72
CA THR A 356 -13.56 -7.12 -6.85
C THR A 356 -15.04 -6.72 -6.92
N LYS A 357 -15.96 -7.67 -6.73
CA LYS A 357 -17.41 -7.46 -6.62
C LYS A 357 -17.74 -6.52 -5.47
N GLU A 358 -17.12 -6.73 -4.30
CA GLU A 358 -17.26 -5.81 -3.16
C GLU A 358 -16.78 -4.40 -3.52
N GLN A 359 -15.64 -4.26 -4.21
CA GLN A 359 -15.18 -2.94 -4.68
C GLN A 359 -16.11 -2.31 -5.71
N LEU A 360 -16.76 -3.08 -6.57
CA LEU A 360 -17.77 -2.59 -7.52
C LEU A 360 -19.01 -2.09 -6.76
N ARG A 361 -19.54 -2.85 -5.80
CA ARG A 361 -20.62 -2.41 -4.89
C ARG A 361 -20.25 -1.09 -4.21
N GLN A 362 -19.05 -1.00 -3.65
CA GLN A 362 -18.55 0.22 -3.01
C GLN A 362 -18.42 1.42 -3.97
N LYS A 363 -18.17 1.20 -5.26
CA LYS A 363 -18.15 2.26 -6.28
C LYS A 363 -19.56 2.70 -6.66
N VAL A 364 -20.50 1.77 -6.77
CA VAL A 364 -21.92 2.06 -7.03
C VAL A 364 -22.48 2.92 -5.88
N ALA A 365 -22.32 2.48 -4.64
CA ALA A 365 -22.72 3.25 -3.45
C ALA A 365 -22.05 4.65 -3.40
N LYS A 366 -20.78 4.75 -3.84
CA LYS A 366 -20.11 6.06 -3.95
C LYS A 366 -20.73 6.96 -5.01
N ARG A 367 -21.21 6.40 -6.14
CA ARG A 367 -21.89 7.15 -7.21
C ARG A 367 -23.28 7.61 -6.75
N GLU A 368 -24.02 6.76 -6.06
CA GLU A 368 -25.35 7.09 -5.51
C GLU A 368 -25.29 8.20 -4.45
N ARG A 369 -24.22 8.23 -3.66
CA ARG A 369 -23.96 9.31 -2.69
C ARG A 369 -23.32 10.55 -3.31
N ALA A 370 -22.94 10.51 -4.59
CA ALA A 370 -22.40 11.70 -5.25
C ALA A 370 -23.51 12.75 -5.39
N ARG A 371 -23.13 14.03 -5.29
CA ARG A 371 -24.06 15.15 -5.42
C ARG A 371 -23.49 16.15 -6.40
N MET A 372 -24.37 16.65 -7.28
CA MET A 372 -24.04 17.76 -8.16
C MET A 372 -24.05 19.04 -7.35
N VAL A 373 -22.99 19.83 -7.50
CA VAL A 373 -22.88 21.15 -6.90
C VAL A 373 -22.56 22.18 -7.97
N LYS A 374 -23.12 23.37 -7.81
CA LYS A 374 -22.83 24.54 -8.63
C LYS A 374 -21.87 25.45 -7.89
N ILE A 375 -20.84 25.92 -8.57
CA ILE A 375 -19.85 26.83 -7.98
C ILE A 375 -20.43 28.24 -7.96
N ILE A 376 -20.53 28.82 -6.76
CA ILE A 376 -21.05 30.18 -6.54
C ILE A 376 -19.94 31.23 -6.45
N HIS A 377 -18.69 30.82 -6.20
CA HIS A 377 -17.54 31.71 -6.13
C HIS A 377 -16.29 31.06 -6.70
N SER A 378 -15.55 31.82 -7.51
CA SER A 378 -14.27 31.37 -8.08
C SER A 378 -13.20 31.22 -7.00
N TYR A 379 -12.37 30.19 -7.13
CA TYR A 379 -11.21 29.97 -6.30
C TYR A 379 -10.00 29.64 -7.18
N PRO A 380 -8.87 30.36 -7.03
CA PRO A 380 -7.73 30.21 -7.92
C PRO A 380 -6.97 28.88 -7.77
N GLY A 381 -7.29 28.05 -6.78
CA GLY A 381 -6.55 26.83 -6.49
C GLY A 381 -5.29 27.07 -5.65
N GLY A 382 -4.60 25.98 -5.29
CA GLY A 382 -3.36 25.99 -4.53
C GLY A 382 -3.53 25.94 -3.00
N TRP A 383 -2.46 25.56 -2.30
CA TRP A 383 -2.51 25.31 -0.85
C TRP A 383 -2.59 26.60 -0.03
N TRP A 384 -1.67 27.54 -0.28
CA TRP A 384 -1.59 28.81 0.45
C TRP A 384 -2.75 29.75 0.20
N ARG A 385 -3.35 29.72 -1.01
CA ARG A 385 -4.44 30.64 -1.38
C ARG A 385 -5.73 30.40 -0.60
N SER A 386 -5.87 29.23 0.04
CA SER A 386 -7.03 28.95 0.90
C SER A 386 -7.10 29.82 2.16
N ILE A 387 -6.00 30.48 2.55
CA ILE A 387 -6.00 31.44 3.67
C ILE A 387 -6.94 32.63 3.44
N PHE A 388 -7.05 33.08 2.18
CA PHE A 388 -7.93 34.19 1.79
C PHE A 388 -9.41 33.80 1.81
N VAL A 389 -9.71 32.50 1.74
CA VAL A 389 -11.06 31.97 1.95
C VAL A 389 -11.40 32.02 3.45
N GLY A 390 -10.42 31.78 4.31
CA GLY A 390 -10.50 32.01 5.74
C GLY A 390 -9.58 31.09 6.54
N ILE A 391 -9.13 31.58 7.70
CA ILE A 391 -8.15 30.87 8.53
C ILE A 391 -8.58 29.45 8.93
N ARG A 392 -9.88 29.23 9.20
CA ARG A 392 -10.41 27.89 9.50
C ARG A 392 -10.37 26.94 8.30
N VAL A 393 -10.53 27.44 7.07
CA VAL A 393 -10.43 26.63 5.85
C VAL A 393 -8.98 26.22 5.61
N PHE A 394 -8.05 27.16 5.81
CA PHE A 394 -6.62 26.92 5.69
C PHE A 394 -6.08 25.92 6.72
N LEU A 395 -6.49 26.05 7.99
CA LEU A 395 -6.06 25.15 9.06
C LEU A 395 -6.70 23.76 8.97
N CYS A 396 -7.92 23.65 8.44
CA CYS A 396 -8.61 22.37 8.23
C CYS A 396 -8.43 21.83 6.80
N GLN A 397 -7.26 22.03 6.21
CA GLN A 397 -6.96 21.51 4.89
C GLN A 397 -6.82 19.97 4.90
N PRO A 398 -7.40 19.26 3.90
CA PRO A 398 -7.20 17.83 3.74
C PRO A 398 -5.72 17.44 3.63
N ILE A 399 -5.18 16.63 4.53
CA ILE A 399 -3.81 16.15 4.40
C ILE A 399 -3.80 15.00 3.38
N SER A 400 -3.65 15.35 2.10
CA SER A 400 -3.65 14.41 0.97
C SER A 400 -2.77 14.91 -0.18
N GLU A 401 -2.28 13.99 -1.02
CA GLU A 401 -1.58 14.33 -2.28
C GLU A 401 -2.52 14.95 -3.34
N GLU A 402 -3.83 14.95 -3.09
CA GLU A 402 -4.83 15.45 -4.03
C GLU A 402 -4.79 16.97 -4.13
N ALA A 403 -4.81 17.47 -5.37
CA ALA A 403 -4.60 18.88 -5.68
C ALA A 403 -5.72 19.79 -5.16
N ARG A 404 -5.37 21.05 -4.89
CA ARG A 404 -6.32 22.14 -4.64
C ARG A 404 -6.61 22.80 -5.97
N VAL A 405 -7.75 22.47 -6.54
CA VAL A 405 -8.08 22.83 -7.91
C VAL A 405 -8.59 24.25 -8.02
N LYS A 406 -8.32 24.86 -9.17
CA LYS A 406 -8.99 26.09 -9.58
C LYS A 406 -10.44 25.74 -9.90
N ILE A 407 -11.37 26.56 -9.42
CA ILE A 407 -12.80 26.50 -9.75
C ILE A 407 -13.26 27.88 -10.18
N GLU A 408 -14.20 27.93 -11.12
CA GLU A 408 -14.78 29.15 -11.65
C GLU A 408 -16.28 29.19 -11.37
N MET A 409 -16.83 30.40 -11.21
CA MET A 409 -18.26 30.59 -10.96
C MET A 409 -19.10 29.97 -12.07
N GLU A 410 -20.28 29.46 -11.72
CA GLU A 410 -21.23 28.74 -12.60
C GLU A 410 -20.77 27.35 -13.07
N GLU A 411 -19.57 26.88 -12.71
CA GLU A 411 -19.15 25.51 -13.04
C GLU A 411 -19.99 24.47 -12.28
N LEU A 412 -20.26 23.35 -12.95
CA LEU A 412 -20.89 22.18 -12.35
C LEU A 412 -19.85 21.14 -11.95
N TRP A 413 -19.97 20.62 -10.73
CA TRP A 413 -19.03 19.66 -10.15
C TRP A 413 -19.77 18.49 -9.54
N MET A 414 -19.30 17.28 -9.86
CA MET A 414 -19.77 16.04 -9.23
C MET A 414 -18.94 15.79 -7.97
N VAL A 415 -19.51 16.09 -6.80
CA VAL A 415 -18.86 15.92 -5.50
C VAL A 415 -19.08 14.51 -4.98
N THR A 416 -18.00 13.86 -4.55
CA THR A 416 -18.04 12.47 -4.08
C THR A 416 -17.60 12.29 -2.63
N ARG A 417 -16.93 13.29 -2.06
CA ARG A 417 -16.45 13.29 -0.66
C ARG A 417 -16.46 14.71 -0.13
N GLY A 418 -16.66 14.85 1.18
CA GLY A 418 -16.63 16.14 1.86
C GLY A 418 -15.98 16.04 3.24
N GLN A 419 -15.28 17.09 3.61
CA GLN A 419 -14.87 17.39 4.97
C GLN A 419 -15.62 18.66 5.44
N LYS A 420 -15.41 19.05 6.70
CA LYS A 420 -16.09 20.20 7.32
C LYS A 420 -16.02 21.49 6.48
N HIS A 421 -14.90 21.74 5.82
CA HIS A 421 -14.64 22.99 5.07
C HIS A 421 -14.26 22.78 3.60
N TRP A 422 -14.16 21.53 3.15
CA TRP A 422 -13.61 21.18 1.84
C TRP A 422 -14.47 20.12 1.17
N LEU A 423 -14.67 20.23 -0.14
CA LEU A 423 -15.32 19.23 -0.97
C LEU A 423 -14.31 18.67 -1.98
N TYR A 424 -14.46 17.40 -2.31
CA TYR A 424 -13.68 16.73 -3.34
C TYR A 424 -14.61 16.22 -4.43
N GLY A 425 -14.33 16.65 -5.66
CA GLY A 425 -15.16 16.35 -6.81
C GLY A 425 -14.39 16.35 -8.12
N LYS A 426 -15.16 16.13 -9.19
CA LYS A 426 -14.71 16.15 -10.57
C LYS A 426 -15.57 17.16 -11.34
N LYS A 427 -14.95 18.03 -12.13
CA LYS A 427 -15.66 19.00 -12.98
C LYS A 427 -16.49 18.25 -14.02
N VAL A 428 -17.75 18.63 -14.18
CA VAL A 428 -18.58 18.12 -15.27
C VAL A 428 -18.24 18.92 -16.52
N VAL A 429 -17.85 18.21 -17.58
CA VAL A 429 -17.46 18.76 -18.88
C VAL A 429 -18.14 17.96 -19.97
N SER A 430 -18.32 18.58 -21.13
CA SER A 430 -18.82 17.93 -22.34
C SER A 430 -17.87 16.84 -22.84
N ASP A 431 -18.39 15.88 -23.60
CA ASP A 431 -17.64 14.73 -24.08
C ASP A 431 -16.37 15.13 -24.85
N GLY A 432 -15.25 14.50 -24.47
CA GLY A 432 -13.93 14.73 -25.08
C GLY A 432 -12.98 15.65 -24.30
N GLU A 433 -13.46 16.40 -23.29
CA GLU A 433 -12.59 17.26 -22.48
C GLU A 433 -11.99 16.55 -21.25
N GLU A 434 -10.72 16.86 -20.96
CA GLU A 434 -10.03 16.32 -19.79
C GLU A 434 -10.57 16.97 -18.52
N SER A 435 -11.38 16.21 -17.78
CA SER A 435 -12.01 16.71 -16.57
C SER A 435 -11.03 16.79 -15.38
N THR A 436 -10.97 17.98 -14.78
CA THR A 436 -10.20 18.26 -13.57
C THR A 436 -10.86 17.68 -12.32
N LYS A 437 -10.06 17.14 -11.39
CA LYS A 437 -10.53 16.63 -10.09
C LYS A 437 -9.64 17.13 -8.96
N GLY A 438 -10.24 17.41 -7.81
CA GLY A 438 -9.48 17.85 -6.63
C GLY A 438 -10.34 18.44 -5.53
N TRP A 439 -9.65 19.02 -4.55
CA TRP A 439 -10.25 19.66 -3.39
C TRP A 439 -10.52 21.15 -3.65
N PHE A 440 -11.69 21.61 -3.24
CA PHE A 440 -12.07 23.02 -3.24
C PHE A 440 -12.89 23.40 -1.99
N PRO A 441 -12.98 24.68 -1.60
CA PRO A 441 -13.67 25.09 -0.39
C PRO A 441 -15.18 24.84 -0.46
N ARG A 442 -15.75 24.21 0.57
CA ARG A 442 -17.19 23.86 0.63
C ARG A 442 -18.11 25.06 0.52
N ARG A 443 -17.72 26.20 1.10
CA ARG A 443 -18.53 27.43 1.12
C ARG A 443 -18.69 28.11 -0.24
N TYR A 444 -17.95 27.65 -1.26
CA TYR A 444 -18.00 28.21 -2.62
C TYR A 444 -18.80 27.32 -3.57
N ALA A 445 -19.48 26.30 -3.05
CA ALA A 445 -20.33 25.43 -3.81
C ALA A 445 -21.67 25.29 -3.12
N ASP A 446 -22.74 25.29 -3.91
CA ASP A 446 -24.09 25.04 -3.45
C ASP A 446 -24.66 23.78 -4.11
N ILE A 447 -25.51 23.04 -3.39
CA ILE A 447 -26.07 21.79 -3.90
C ILE A 447 -27.13 22.12 -4.94
N VAL A 448 -27.07 21.47 -6.11
CA VAL A 448 -28.11 21.59 -7.14
C VAL A 448 -29.35 20.84 -6.64
N SER A 449 -30.48 21.54 -6.48
CA SER A 449 -31.72 20.95 -5.99
C SER A 449 -32.30 19.92 -6.97
N ASP A 450 -32.98 18.90 -6.46
CA ASP A 450 -33.48 17.76 -7.26
C ASP A 450 -34.45 18.14 -8.40
N ASN A 451 -35.08 19.33 -8.35
CA ASN A 451 -35.96 19.81 -9.43
C ASN A 451 -35.20 20.22 -10.72
N GLU A 452 -33.89 20.52 -10.64
CA GLU A 452 -33.02 20.79 -11.82
C GLU A 452 -32.23 19.54 -12.26
N ASN A 453 -32.26 18.46 -11.45
CA ASN A 453 -31.57 17.22 -11.77
C ASN A 453 -32.20 16.53 -12.99
N ASP A 454 -33.51 16.63 -13.23
CA ASP A 454 -34.19 15.92 -14.33
C ASP A 454 -33.80 16.41 -15.73
N SER A 455 -33.48 17.70 -15.89
CA SER A 455 -32.97 18.25 -17.15
C SER A 455 -31.48 17.97 -17.39
N THR A 456 -30.73 17.66 -16.32
CA THR A 456 -29.26 17.52 -16.36
C THR A 456 -28.81 16.05 -16.23
N SER A 457 -29.64 15.19 -15.64
CA SER A 457 -29.44 13.74 -15.55
C SER A 457 -29.54 13.07 -16.92
N GLN A 458 -30.33 13.63 -17.86
CA GLN A 458 -30.35 13.18 -19.26
C GLN A 458 -29.01 13.38 -19.98
N LEU A 459 -28.27 14.46 -19.68
CA LEU A 459 -26.90 14.67 -20.20
C LEU A 459 -25.87 13.72 -19.54
N THR A 460 -26.11 13.32 -18.29
CA THR A 460 -25.16 12.49 -17.53
C THR A 460 -25.31 10.99 -17.82
N ILE A 461 -26.53 10.52 -18.08
CA ILE A 461 -26.80 9.12 -18.44
C ILE A 461 -26.26 8.82 -19.84
N ALA A 462 -26.41 9.74 -20.80
CA ALA A 462 -25.83 9.61 -22.15
C ALA A 462 -24.29 9.50 -22.11
N SER A 463 -23.61 10.35 -21.33
CA SER A 463 -22.13 10.35 -21.26
C SER A 463 -21.53 9.12 -20.57
N THR A 464 -22.30 8.38 -19.76
CA THR A 464 -21.82 7.18 -19.06
C THR A 464 -22.22 5.88 -19.76
N SER A 465 -23.33 5.88 -20.53
CA SER A 465 -23.81 4.71 -21.28
C SER A 465 -23.30 4.64 -22.73
N GLN A 466 -22.88 5.75 -23.34
CA GLN A 466 -22.34 5.75 -24.72
C GLN A 466 -20.84 5.43 -24.81
N SER A 467 -20.10 5.52 -23.70
CA SER A 467 -18.72 5.00 -23.65
C SER A 467 -18.64 3.47 -23.85
N SER A 468 -19.76 2.75 -23.71
CA SER A 468 -19.86 1.31 -23.94
C SER A 468 -20.37 0.92 -25.33
N THR A 469 -20.89 1.86 -26.13
CA THR A 469 -21.56 1.56 -27.41
C THR A 469 -20.95 2.19 -28.66
N GLU A 470 -19.97 3.10 -28.57
CA GLU A 470 -19.32 3.71 -29.75
C GLU A 470 -17.91 3.16 -30.08
N LYS A 471 -17.64 1.88 -29.83
CA LYS A 471 -16.40 1.22 -30.32
C LYS A 471 -16.64 -0.12 -31.00
N SER A 472 -17.67 -0.14 -31.84
CA SER A 472 -17.86 -1.19 -32.85
C SER A 472 -18.19 -0.55 -34.20
N GLU A 473 -17.21 0.14 -34.78
CA GLU A 473 -17.01 0.24 -36.24
C GLU A 473 -15.51 0.17 -36.55
#